data_AF-A0A2N4T2K3-F1
#
_entry.id   AF-A0A2N4T2K3-F1
#
_cell.length_a   1.000
_cell.length_b   1.000
_cell.length_c   1.000
_cell.angle_alpha   90.00
_cell.angle_beta   90.00
_cell.angle_gamma   90.00
#
_symmetry.space_group_name_H-M   'P 1'
#
loop_
_entity.id
_entity.type
_entity.pdbx_description
1 polymer ?
#
loop_
_entity_poly.entity_id
_entity_poly.type
_entity_poly.pdbx_seq_one_letter_code
_entity_poly.pdbx_strand_id
1 'polypeptide(L)'
;MADCESLGGCTDERIRRIYEYLDGVLPADDLEDIHGHLRECPACAREYDLECVIRSVVRRSCSETAPADLKVSILARIHAQRQGPPAA
;
A
#
# COMPACT_ATOMS: atom_id res chain seq x y z
N MET A 1 -11.17 -16.23 -19.30
CA MET A 1 -10.62 -16.48 -17.96
C MET A 1 -9.24 -15.89 -18.04
N ALA A 2 -9.03 -14.68 -17.51
CA ALA A 2 -7.77 -13.97 -17.66
C ALA A 2 -6.75 -14.54 -16.67
N ASP A 3 -5.53 -14.73 -17.15
CA ASP A 3 -4.65 -15.78 -16.68
C ASP A 3 -4.00 -15.37 -15.35
N CYS A 4 -4.47 -15.98 -14.27
CA CYS A 4 -3.94 -15.82 -12.92
C CYS A 4 -2.45 -16.19 -12.82
N GLU A 5 -1.91 -16.89 -13.82
CA GLU A 5 -0.56 -17.45 -13.84
C GLU A 5 0.56 -16.38 -13.86
N SER A 6 0.32 -15.18 -14.40
CA SER A 6 1.37 -14.15 -14.48
C SER A 6 1.75 -13.51 -13.14
N LEU A 7 0.92 -13.69 -12.10
CA LEU A 7 1.18 -13.26 -10.71
C LEU A 7 1.41 -14.44 -9.76
N GLY A 8 1.76 -15.61 -10.31
CA GLY A 8 2.01 -16.84 -9.55
C GLY A 8 0.82 -17.80 -9.48
N GLY A 9 -0.32 -17.50 -10.09
CA GLY A 9 -1.52 -18.33 -9.96
C GLY A 9 -2.16 -18.22 -8.56
N CYS A 10 -3.04 -19.16 -8.21
CA CYS A 10 -3.67 -19.21 -6.89
C CYS A 10 -2.73 -19.78 -5.79
N THR A 11 -1.50 -19.27 -5.68
CA THR A 11 -0.46 -19.77 -4.76
C THR A 11 0.00 -18.72 -3.76
N ASP A 12 0.91 -19.08 -2.87
CA ASP A 12 1.50 -18.22 -1.84
C ASP A 12 2.17 -16.95 -2.40
N GLU A 13 2.79 -17.03 -3.58
CA GLU A 13 3.44 -15.88 -4.24
C GLU A 13 2.46 -14.73 -4.55
N ARG A 14 1.22 -15.06 -4.90
CA ARG A 14 0.16 -14.07 -5.14
C ARG A 14 -0.19 -13.31 -3.86
N ILE A 15 -0.34 -14.05 -2.77
CA ILE A 15 -0.67 -13.46 -1.46
C ILE A 15 0.46 -12.53 -1.02
N ARG A 16 1.71 -12.93 -1.25
CA ARG A 16 2.88 -12.06 -1.03
C ARG A 16 2.79 -10.76 -1.83
N ARG A 17 2.50 -10.81 -3.12
CA ARG A 17 2.33 -9.61 -3.96
C ARG A 17 1.22 -8.68 -3.46
N ILE A 18 0.11 -9.23 -2.99
CA ILE A 18 -0.98 -8.45 -2.37
C ILE A 18 -0.50 -7.75 -1.10
N TYR A 19 0.30 -8.43 -0.26
CA TYR A 19 0.92 -7.81 0.91
C TYR A 19 1.89 -6.69 0.53
N GLU A 20 2.77 -6.93 -0.43
CA GLU A 20 3.75 -5.95 -0.91
C GLU A 20 3.05 -4.71 -1.50
N TYR A 21 1.94 -4.90 -2.21
CA TYR A 21 1.08 -3.82 -2.69
C TYR A 21 0.45 -3.03 -1.55
N LEU A 22 -0.16 -3.72 -0.58
CA LEU A 22 -0.81 -3.09 0.57
C LEU A 22 0.16 -2.35 1.49
N ASP A 23 1.43 -2.78 1.54
CA ASP A 23 2.50 -2.12 2.28
C ASP A 23 3.15 -0.97 1.51
N GLY A 24 2.85 -0.85 0.20
CA GLY A 24 3.42 0.19 -0.66
C GLY A 24 4.91 -0.02 -0.93
N VAL A 25 5.39 -1.26 -0.88
CA VAL A 25 6.80 -1.61 -1.12
C VAL A 25 7.06 -2.11 -2.54
N LEU A 26 6.03 -2.23 -3.37
CA LEU A 26 6.19 -2.57 -4.78
C LEU A 26 6.83 -1.42 -5.58
N PRO A 27 7.72 -1.74 -6.55
CA PRO A 27 8.23 -0.76 -7.49
C PRO A 27 7.10 -0.26 -8.41
N ALA A 28 7.31 0.90 -9.03
CA ALA A 28 6.29 1.56 -9.84
C ALA A 28 5.78 0.70 -11.00
N ASP A 29 6.69 -0.04 -11.65
CA ASP A 29 6.34 -0.95 -12.75
C ASP A 29 5.39 -2.08 -12.31
N ASP A 30 5.56 -2.62 -11.09
CA ASP A 30 4.72 -3.71 -10.58
C ASP A 30 3.35 -3.23 -10.03
N LEU A 31 3.20 -1.92 -9.77
CA LEU A 31 1.95 -1.36 -9.25
C LEU A 31 0.81 -1.44 -10.27
N GLU A 32 1.08 -1.11 -11.53
CA GLU A 32 0.06 -1.14 -12.57
C GLU A 32 -0.39 -2.57 -12.86
N ASP A 33 0.55 -3.52 -12.90
CA ASP A 33 0.28 -4.93 -13.14
C ASP A 33 -0.64 -5.53 -12.08
N ILE A 34 -0.32 -5.35 -10.79
CA ILE A 34 -1.14 -5.91 -9.71
C ILE A 34 -2.51 -5.21 -9.64
N HIS A 35 -2.54 -3.90 -9.88
CA HIS A 35 -3.79 -3.15 -9.86
C HIS A 35 -4.73 -3.54 -11.01
N GLY A 36 -4.20 -3.77 -12.22
CA GLY A 36 -4.94 -4.35 -13.34
C GLY A 36 -5.50 -5.72 -12.98
N HIS A 37 -4.66 -6.59 -12.42
CA HIS A 37 -5.07 -7.93 -12.04
C HIS A 37 -6.17 -7.96 -10.97
N LEU A 38 -6.08 -7.11 -9.94
CA LEU A 38 -7.12 -7.02 -8.90
C LEU A 38 -8.47 -6.59 -9.48
N ARG A 39 -8.50 -5.86 -10.60
CA ARG A 39 -9.75 -5.48 -11.29
C ARG A 39 -10.32 -6.62 -12.14
N GLU A 40 -9.45 -7.42 -12.74
CA GLU A 40 -9.86 -8.47 -13.69
C GLU A 40 -10.08 -9.84 -13.03
N CYS A 41 -9.52 -10.06 -11.83
CA CYS A 41 -9.58 -11.33 -11.12
C CYS A 41 -10.42 -11.24 -9.82
N PRO A 42 -11.68 -11.72 -9.82
CA PRO A 42 -12.54 -11.67 -8.64
C PRO A 42 -12.02 -12.46 -7.44
N ALA A 43 -11.22 -13.51 -7.68
CA ALA A 43 -10.63 -14.28 -6.60
C ALA A 43 -9.61 -13.44 -5.81
N CYS A 44 -8.75 -12.71 -6.52
CA CYS A 44 -7.70 -11.91 -5.91
C CYS A 44 -8.24 -10.63 -5.27
N ALA A 45 -9.28 -10.04 -5.88
CA ALA A 45 -10.03 -8.94 -5.28
C ALA A 45 -10.58 -9.32 -3.89
N ARG A 46 -11.15 -10.53 -3.75
CA ARG A 46 -11.68 -11.01 -2.45
C ARG A 46 -10.59 -11.16 -1.38
N GLU A 47 -9.43 -11.69 -1.75
CA GLU A 47 -8.30 -11.83 -0.81
C GLU A 47 -7.77 -10.46 -0.37
N TYR A 48 -7.64 -9.52 -1.32
CA TYR A 48 -7.26 -8.13 -1.03
C TYR A 48 -8.26 -7.46 -0.07
N ASP A 49 -9.56 -7.61 -0.33
CA ASP A 49 -10.61 -7.05 0.51
C ASP A 49 -10.59 -7.64 1.94
N LEU A 50 -10.38 -8.95 2.05
CA LEU A 50 -10.23 -9.63 3.33
C LEU A 50 -9.05 -9.06 4.12
N GLU A 51 -7.89 -8.92 3.48
CA GLU A 51 -6.71 -8.35 4.12
C GLU A 51 -6.93 -6.88 4.54
N CYS A 52 -7.63 -6.09 3.74
CA CYS A 52 -8.02 -4.72 4.12
C CYS A 52 -8.87 -4.70 5.41
N VAL A 53 -9.83 -5.62 5.53
CA VAL A 53 -10.65 -5.76 6.74
C VAL A 53 -9.78 -6.13 7.95
N ILE A 54 -8.88 -7.10 7.79
CA ILE A 54 -7.95 -7.52 8.85
C ILE A 54 -7.10 -6.33 9.31
N ARG A 55 -6.47 -5.61 8.39
CA ARG A 55 -5.68 -4.40 8.70
C ARG A 55 -6.47 -3.33 9.41
N SER A 56 -7.74 -3.13 9.02
CA SER A 56 -8.64 -2.18 9.69
C SER A 56 -8.92 -2.59 11.13
N VAL A 57 -9.14 -3.88 11.40
CA VAL A 57 -9.37 -4.40 12.77
C VAL A 57 -8.12 -4.27 13.63
N VAL A 58 -6.95 -4.60 13.08
CA VAL A 58 -5.66 -4.45 13.76
C VAL A 58 -5.42 -2.99 14.12
N ARG A 59 -5.61 -2.07 13.16
CA ARG A 59 -5.45 -0.63 13.37
C ARG A 59 -6.39 -0.09 14.45
N ARG A 60 -7.64 -0.54 14.48
CA ARG A 60 -8.63 -0.15 15.51
C ARG A 60 -8.19 -0.57 16.92
N SER A 61 -7.50 -1.71 17.03
CA SER A 61 -7.04 -2.24 18.32
C SER A 61 -5.74 -1.59 18.80
N CYS A 62 -5.06 -0.83 17.95
CA CYS A 62 -3.84 -0.11 18.29
C CYS A 62 -4.18 1.23 18.97
N SER A 63 -3.75 1.41 20.22
CA SER A 63 -3.98 2.62 21.04
C SER A 63 -2.79 3.58 21.05
N GLU A 64 -1.71 3.26 20.33
CA GLU A 64 -0.51 4.07 20.26
C GLU A 64 -0.80 5.34 19.45
N THR A 65 -0.70 6.49 20.14
CA THR A 65 -0.87 7.80 19.50
C THR A 65 0.50 8.39 19.23
N ALA A 66 0.74 8.81 17.98
CA ALA A 66 1.98 9.50 17.63
C ALA A 66 2.14 10.79 18.47
N PRO A 67 3.37 11.15 18.86
CA PRO A 67 3.62 12.38 19.61
C PRO A 67 3.08 13.61 18.86
N ALA A 68 2.42 14.53 19.56
CA ALA A 68 1.81 15.71 18.96
C ALA A 68 2.83 16.58 18.19
N ASP A 69 4.06 16.66 18.70
CA ASP A 69 5.16 17.42 18.11
C ASP A 69 5.63 16.83 16.76
N LEU A 70 5.53 15.50 16.59
CA LEU A 70 5.96 14.82 15.37
C LEU A 70 5.23 15.36 14.13
N LYS A 71 3.92 15.63 14.26
CA LYS A 71 3.13 16.21 13.17
C LYS A 71 3.63 17.61 12.80
N VAL A 72 3.95 18.43 13.79
CA VAL A 72 4.47 19.79 13.59
C VAL A 72 5.83 19.73 12.87
N SER A 73 6.73 18.86 13.34
CA SER A 73 8.05 18.65 12.75
C SER A 73 7.97 18.16 11.30
N ILE A 74 7.08 17.19 11.00
CA ILE A 74 6.87 16.69 9.63
C ILE A 74 6.35 17.80 8.71
N LEU A 75 5.33 18.55 9.14
CA LEU A 75 4.76 19.63 8.33
C LEU A 75 5.78 20.76 8.08
N ALA A 76 6.57 21.14 9.08
CA ALA A 76 7.64 22.12 8.94
C ALA A 76 8.67 21.68 7.88
N ARG A 77 9.10 20.41 7.92
CA ARG A 77 10.03 19.84 6.92
C ARG A 77 9.42 19.80 5.52
N ILE A 78 8.16 19.40 5.37
CA ILE A 78 7.46 19.39 4.07
C ILE A 78 7.38 20.81 3.49
N HIS A 79 7.03 21.81 4.30
CA HIS A 79 6.99 23.20 3.85
C HIS A 79 8.36 23.71 3.42
N ALA A 80 9.40 23.42 4.18
CA ALA A 80 10.77 23.80 3.83
C ALA A 80 11.23 23.19 2.49
N GLN A 81 10.91 21.91 2.24
CA GLN A 81 11.22 21.24 0.97
C GLN A 81 10.43 21.83 -0.21
N ARG A 82 9.18 22.23 0.02
CA ARG A 82 8.33 22.86 -1.01
C ARG A 82 8.73 24.29 -1.36
N GLN A 83 9.37 25.01 -0.44
CA GLN A 83 9.74 26.41 -0.64
C GLN A 83 11.02 26.59 -1.46
N GLY A 84 11.80 25.52 -1.68
CA GLY A 84 13.09 25.59 -2.38
C GLY A 84 14.12 26.48 -1.65
N PRO A 85 15.43 26.31 -1.88
CA PRO A 85 16.40 27.29 -1.38
C PRO A 85 16.05 28.67 -1.97
N PRO A 86 16.08 29.77 -1.18
CA PRO A 86 15.91 31.09 -1.75
C PRO A 86 17.01 31.28 -2.80
N ALA A 87 16.60 31.52 -4.05
CA ALA A 87 17.51 31.86 -5.12
C ALA A 87 18.31 33.09 -4.70
N ALA A 88 19.59 32.87 -4.41
CA ALA A 88 20.59 33.91 -4.19
C ALA A 88 21.21 34.30 -5.52
#